data_AF-A0A418QQX8-F1
#
_entry.id   AF-A0A418QQX8-F1
#
_cell.length_a   1.000
_cell.length_b   1.000
_cell.length_c   1.000
_cell.angle_alpha   90.00
_cell.angle_beta   90.00
_cell.angle_gamma   90.00
#
_symmetry.space_group_name_H-M   'P 1'
#
loop_
_entity.id
_entity.type
_entity.pdbx_description
1 polymer ?
#
loop_
_entity_poly.entity_id
_entity_poly.type
_entity_poly.pdbx_seq_one_letter_code
_entity_poly.pdbx_strand_id
1 'polypeptide(L)'
;MCLSSLLFSMSFNMLLPELPDYLTRLGGGEYKGYIIALFMLTAGLARPFSGKLADTVGRIPVMVFGSLICFICGFFYPFTVTVAGFLGLRLLHGFSTGFKPTGTAAFIAD
;
A
#
# COMPACT_ATOMS: atom_id res chain seq x y z
N MET A 1 7.50 -14.96 -9.02
CA MET A 1 7.77 -13.51 -8.91
C MET A 1 6.89 -12.69 -9.86
N CYS A 2 6.91 -12.94 -11.18
CA CYS A 2 6.09 -12.16 -12.12
C CYS A 2 4.59 -12.21 -11.78
N LEU A 3 4.04 -13.38 -11.45
CA LEU A 3 2.62 -13.53 -11.10
C LEU A 3 2.23 -12.78 -9.81
N SER A 4 3.04 -12.83 -8.75
CA SER A 4 2.75 -12.11 -7.50
C SER A 4 2.93 -10.59 -7.63
N SER A 5 3.83 -10.13 -8.52
CA SER A 5 3.93 -8.71 -8.88
C SER A 5 2.77 -8.26 -9.76
N LEU A 6 2.31 -9.10 -10.69
CA LEU A 6 1.13 -8.85 -11.53
C LEU A 6 -0.15 -8.73 -10.68
N LEU A 7 -0.42 -9.71 -9.82
CA LEU A 7 -1.60 -9.73 -8.95
C LEU A 7 -1.64 -8.52 -8.01
N PHE A 8 -0.48 -8.12 -7.47
CA PHE A 8 -0.37 -6.93 -6.64
C PHE A 8 -0.61 -5.65 -7.45
N SER A 9 0.01 -5.51 -8.62
CA SER A 9 -0.15 -4.33 -9.46
C SER A 9 -1.59 -4.19 -9.97
N MET A 10 -2.23 -5.29 -10.34
CA MET A 10 -3.64 -5.31 -10.76
C MET A 10 -4.59 -4.91 -9.64
N SER A 11 -4.41 -5.50 -8.45
CA SER A 11 -5.20 -5.14 -7.26
C SER A 11 -5.05 -3.65 -6.94
N PHE A 12 -3.82 -3.13 -7.00
CA PHE A 12 -3.54 -1.72 -6.68
C PHE A 12 -4.15 -0.75 -7.70
N ASN A 13 -4.06 -1.06 -8.99
CA ASN A 13 -4.58 -0.22 -10.08
C ASN A 13 -6.10 -0.27 -10.18
N MET A 14 -6.76 -1.39 -9.88
CA MET A 14 -8.23 -1.46 -9.86
C MET A 14 -8.84 -0.80 -8.62
N LEU A 15 -8.12 -0.75 -7.49
CA LEU A 15 -8.60 -0.08 -6.27
C LEU A 15 -8.61 1.46 -6.44
N LEU A 16 -7.59 2.01 -7.09
CA LEU A 16 -7.40 3.47 -7.25
C LEU A 16 -8.62 4.24 -7.80
N PRO A 17 -9.35 3.77 -8.82
CA PRO A 17 -10.53 4.47 -9.35
C PRO A 17 -11.78 4.37 -8.48
N GLU A 18 -11.94 3.35 -7.63
CA GLU A 18 -13.13 3.23 -6.75
C GLU A 18 -13.01 4.06 -5.47
N LEU A 19 -11.80 4.22 -4.94
CA LEU A 19 -11.55 4.94 -3.68
C LEU A 19 -12.10 6.38 -3.65
N PRO A 20 -11.94 7.21 -4.70
CA PRO A 20 -12.46 8.57 -4.74
C PRO A 20 -13.99 8.63 -4.71
N ASP A 21 -14.66 7.67 -5.36
CA ASP A 21 -16.13 7.59 -5.36
C ASP A 21 -16.63 7.16 -3.98
N TYR A 22 -15.99 6.15 -3.38
CA TYR A 22 -16.30 5.68 -2.02
C TYR A 22 -16.11 6.79 -0.97
N LEU A 23 -15.01 7.54 -1.04
CA LEU A 23 -14.76 8.68 -0.17
C LEU A 23 -15.80 9.80 -0.36
N THR A 24 -16.28 10.01 -1.60
CA THR A 24 -17.36 10.97 -1.87
C THR A 24 -18.67 10.54 -1.23
N ARG A 25 -19.02 9.25 -1.32
CA ARG A 25 -20.22 8.69 -0.67
C ARG A 25 -20.18 8.79 0.86
N LEU A 26 -18.98 8.76 1.44
CA LEU A 26 -18.72 8.98 2.86
C LEU A 26 -18.81 10.46 3.31
N GLY A 27 -19.06 11.39 2.37
CA GLY A 27 -19.09 12.84 2.64
C GLY A 27 -17.71 13.50 2.65
N GLY A 28 -16.65 12.79 2.28
CA GLY A 28 -15.26 13.27 2.27
C GLY A 28 -14.75 13.76 0.92
N GLY A 29 -15.63 14.22 0.03
CA GLY A 29 -15.29 14.55 -1.37
C GLY A 29 -14.16 15.58 -1.52
N GLU A 30 -13.98 16.48 -0.55
CA GLU A 30 -12.90 17.47 -0.50
C GLU A 30 -11.52 16.84 -0.25
N TYR A 31 -11.48 15.65 0.37
CA TYR A 31 -10.25 14.97 0.77
C TYR A 31 -9.67 14.02 -0.29
N LYS A 32 -10.18 14.03 -1.52
CA LYS A 32 -9.70 13.15 -2.61
C LYS A 32 -8.19 13.28 -2.87
N GLY A 33 -7.65 14.49 -2.76
CA GLY A 33 -6.21 14.73 -2.92
C GLY A 33 -5.36 14.00 -1.87
N TYR A 34 -5.88 13.82 -0.64
CA TYR A 34 -5.17 13.13 0.43
C TYR A 34 -5.03 11.63 0.18
N ILE A 35 -5.88 11.02 -0.67
CA ILE A 35 -5.79 9.59 -1.00
C ILE A 35 -4.43 9.24 -1.62
N ILE A 36 -3.95 10.09 -2.53
CA ILE A 36 -2.66 9.91 -3.21
C ILE A 36 -1.53 10.52 -2.37
N ALA A 37 -1.75 11.71 -1.79
CA ALA A 37 -0.71 12.39 -1.01
C ALA A 37 -0.26 11.59 0.22
N LEU A 38 -1.20 11.08 1.02
CA LEU A 38 -0.89 10.26 2.19
C LEU A 38 -0.24 8.94 1.79
N PHE A 39 -0.79 8.30 0.75
CA PHE A 39 -0.23 7.06 0.22
C PHE A 39 1.24 7.23 -0.24
N MET A 40 1.52 8.25 -1.04
CA MET A 40 2.88 8.54 -1.53
C MET A 40 3.83 8.91 -0.39
N LEU A 41 3.36 9.70 0.58
CA LEU A 41 4.16 10.10 1.72
C LEU A 41 4.58 8.88 2.55
N THR A 42 3.65 7.98 2.88
CA THR A 42 3.98 6.79 3.66
C THR A 42 4.80 5.77 2.86
N ALA A 43 4.52 5.60 1.57
CA ALA A 43 5.33 4.75 0.70
C ALA A 43 6.77 5.28 0.56
N GLY A 44 6.94 6.60 0.45
CA GLY A 44 8.25 7.26 0.45
C GLY A 44 9.04 7.03 1.74
N LEU A 45 8.39 7.19 2.90
CA LEU A 45 9.01 6.95 4.21
C LEU A 45 9.32 5.46 4.46
N ALA A 46 8.48 4.56 3.96
CA ALA A 46 8.66 3.12 4.13
C ALA A 46 9.84 2.56 3.30
N ARG A 47 10.25 3.23 2.22
CA ARG A 47 11.36 2.79 1.34
C ARG A 47 12.73 2.71 2.04
N PRO A 48 13.27 3.76 2.69
CA PRO A 48 14.56 3.65 3.38
C PRO A 48 14.52 2.65 4.55
N PHE A 49 13.37 2.54 5.22
CA PHE A 49 13.21 1.60 6.33
C PHE A 49 13.17 0.14 5.84
N SER A 50 12.40 -0.15 4.80
CA SER A 50 12.30 -1.48 4.22
C SER A 50 13.59 -1.94 3.54
N GLY A 51 14.35 -1.04 2.91
CA GLY A 51 15.68 -1.34 2.37
C GLY A 51 16.64 -1.82 3.46
N LYS A 52 16.78 -1.04 4.54
CA LYS A 52 17.65 -1.40 5.67
C LYS A 52 17.20 -2.71 6.35
N LEU A 53 15.90 -2.92 6.48
CA LEU A 53 15.35 -4.15 7.05
C LEU A 53 15.58 -5.37 6.13
N ALA A 54 15.48 -5.19 4.81
CA ALA A 54 15.74 -6.24 3.84
C ALA A 54 17.22 -6.65 3.83
N ASP A 55 18.12 -5.70 4.02
CA ASP A 55 19.56 -5.95 4.11
C ASP A 55 19.95 -6.68 5.41
N THR A 56 19.18 -6.52 6.49
CA THR A 56 19.48 -7.11 7.81
C THR A 56 18.79 -8.46 8.04
N VAL A 57 17.52 -8.58 7.64
CA VAL A 57 16.64 -9.74 7.94
C VAL A 57 16.44 -10.65 6.73
N GLY A 58 16.87 -10.21 5.54
CA GLY A 58 16.66 -10.91 4.28
C GLY A 58 15.42 -10.40 3.53
N ARG A 59 15.49 -10.50 2.21
CA ARG A 59 14.54 -9.85 1.28
C ARG A 59 13.15 -10.51 1.25
N ILE A 60 13.10 -11.84 1.39
CA ILE A 60 11.85 -12.62 1.37
C ILE A 60 10.89 -12.25 2.52
N PRO A 61 11.30 -12.24 3.81
CA PRO A 61 10.38 -11.90 4.90
C PRO A 61 9.84 -10.46 4.80
N VAL A 62 10.63 -9.51 4.31
CA VAL A 62 10.20 -8.12 4.07
C VAL A 62 9.13 -8.03 2.98
N MET A 63 9.27 -8.79 1.88
CA MET A 63 8.26 -8.87 0.82
C MET A 63 6.95 -9.52 1.28
N VAL A 64 7.04 -10.56 2.12
CA VAL A 64 5.86 -11.24 2.70
C VAL A 64 5.12 -10.30 3.65
N PHE A 65 5.84 -9.58 4.52
CA PHE A 65 5.26 -8.61 5.44
C PHE A 65 4.50 -7.49 4.70
N GLY A 66 5.11 -6.93 3.65
CA GLY A 66 4.44 -5.95 2.79
C GLY A 66 3.16 -6.53 2.17
N SER A 67 3.20 -7.75 1.64
CA SER A 67 2.05 -8.39 1.01
C SER A 67 0.91 -8.69 1.99
N LEU A 68 1.23 -9.09 3.23
CA LEU A 68 0.24 -9.30 4.30
C LEU A 68 -0.49 -8.00 4.67
N ILE A 69 0.25 -6.90 4.83
CA ILE A 69 -0.36 -5.59 5.12
C ILE A 69 -1.29 -5.16 3.97
N CYS A 70 -0.91 -5.40 2.72
CA CYS A 70 -1.77 -5.12 1.56
C CYS A 70 -3.09 -5.88 1.64
N PHE A 71 -3.02 -7.18 1.95
CA PHE A 71 -4.19 -8.04 2.02
C PHE A 71 -5.13 -7.62 3.17
N ILE A 72 -4.58 -7.35 4.35
CA ILE A 72 -5.35 -6.89 5.51
C ILE A 72 -5.98 -5.53 5.21
N CYS A 73 -5.23 -4.56 4.67
CA CYS A 73 -5.80 -3.25 4.31
C CYS A 73 -6.89 -3.39 3.25
N GLY A 74 -6.65 -4.20 2.22
CA GLY A 74 -7.62 -4.58 1.18
C GLY A 74 -8.94 -5.09 1.75
N PHE A 75 -8.85 -6.02 2.71
CA PHE A 75 -10.01 -6.61 3.37
C PHE A 75 -10.78 -5.60 4.24
N PHE A 76 -10.09 -4.65 4.88
CA PHE A 76 -10.72 -3.68 5.78
C PHE A 76 -11.34 -2.45 5.09
N TYR A 77 -10.97 -2.14 3.83
CA TYR A 77 -11.59 -1.04 3.07
C TYR A 77 -13.12 -1.04 3.02
N PRO A 78 -13.81 -2.18 2.73
CA PRO A 78 -15.28 -2.20 2.73
C PRO A 78 -15.91 -1.99 4.11
N PHE A 79 -15.16 -2.20 5.21
CA PHE A 79 -15.65 -1.99 6.57
C PHE A 79 -15.45 -0.56 7.08
N THR A 80 -14.73 0.29 6.34
CA THR A 80 -14.54 1.69 6.73
C THR A 80 -15.76 2.54 6.43
N VAL A 81 -16.45 2.96 7.50
CA VAL A 81 -17.67 3.80 7.44
C VAL A 81 -17.38 5.28 7.72
N THR A 82 -16.12 5.65 7.98
CA THR A 82 -15.72 7.03 8.28
C THR A 82 -14.56 7.49 7.40
N VAL A 83 -14.53 8.79 7.07
CA VAL A 83 -13.46 9.43 6.29
C VAL A 83 -12.09 9.23 6.96
N ALA A 84 -12.01 9.42 8.29
CA ALA A 84 -10.78 9.24 9.04
C ALA A 84 -10.28 7.79 9.03
N GLY A 85 -11.17 6.81 9.17
CA GLY A 85 -10.80 5.39 9.08
C GLY A 85 -10.27 5.02 7.70
N PHE A 86 -10.90 5.54 6.65
CA PHE A 86 -10.49 5.31 5.27
C PHE A 86 -9.11 5.91 4.97
N LEU A 87 -8.85 7.15 5.40
CA LEU A 87 -7.54 7.81 5.25
C LEU A 87 -6.47 7.13 6.12
N GLY A 88 -6.83 6.64 7.31
CA GLY A 88 -5.95 5.83 8.17
C GLY A 88 -5.54 4.50 7.52
N LEU A 89 -6.50 3.78 6.94
CA LEU A 89 -6.20 2.59 6.13
C LEU A 89 -5.31 2.92 4.94
N ARG A 90 -5.49 4.09 4.32
CA ARG A 90 -4.66 4.53 3.19
C ARG A 90 -3.20 4.77 3.60
N LEU A 91 -2.96 5.35 4.78
CA LEU A 91 -1.64 5.50 5.37
C LEU A 91 -0.98 4.12 5.61
N LEU A 92 -1.69 3.21 6.28
CA LEU A 92 -1.20 1.86 6.55
C LEU A 92 -0.88 1.09 5.27
N HIS A 93 -1.74 1.23 4.26
CA HIS A 93 -1.54 0.61 2.95
C HIS A 93 -0.33 1.18 2.20
N GLY A 94 -0.04 2.48 2.33
CA GLY A 94 1.18 3.10 1.79
C GLY A 94 2.47 2.45 2.31
N PHE A 95 2.46 2.00 3.58
CA PHE A 95 3.58 1.29 4.17
C PHE A 95 3.86 -0.05 3.47
N SER A 96 2.80 -0.81 3.12
CA SER A 96 2.92 -2.08 2.39
C SER A 96 3.63 -1.94 1.03
N THR A 97 3.27 -0.92 0.27
CA THR A 97 3.87 -0.62 -1.05
C THR A 97 5.30 -0.10 -0.95
N GLY A 98 5.77 0.31 0.22
CA GLY A 98 7.18 0.58 0.44
C GLY A 98 8.03 -0.69 0.52
N PHE A 99 7.47 -1.82 0.95
CA PHE A 99 8.20 -3.04 1.27
C PHE A 99 8.28 -4.04 0.10
N LYS A 100 7.17 -4.26 -0.60
CA LYS A 100 7.08 -5.29 -1.66
C LYS A 100 7.85 -4.96 -2.95
N PRO A 101 7.65 -3.80 -3.62
CA PRO A 101 8.38 -3.47 -4.85
C PRO A 101 9.85 -3.13 -4.59
N THR A 102 10.20 -2.56 -3.43
CA THR A 102 11.59 -2.28 -3.03
C THR A 102 12.38 -3.57 -2.84
N GLY A 103 11.81 -4.56 -2.14
CA GLY A 103 12.41 -5.89 -2.02
C GLY A 103 12.52 -6.63 -3.36
N THR A 104 11.52 -6.48 -4.25
CA THR A 104 11.54 -7.08 -5.59
C THR A 104 12.63 -6.46 -6.48
N ALA A 105 12.78 -5.13 -6.47
CA ALA A 105 13.81 -4.44 -7.26
C ALA A 105 15.23 -4.82 -6.81
N ALA A 106 15.45 -4.89 -5.49
CA ALA A 106 16.73 -5.33 -4.94
C ALA A 106 17.03 -6.82 -5.24
N PHE A 107 15.99 -7.68 -5.30
CA PHE A 107 16.15 -9.11 -5.60
C PHE A 107 16.33 -9.41 -7.10
N ILE A 108 15.87 -8.54 -8.01
CA ILE A 108 16.12 -8.71 -9.46
C ILE A 108 17.52 -8.19 -9.86
N ALA A 109 18.08 -7.27 -9.07
CA ALA A 109 19.42 -6.72 -9.29
C ALA A 109 20.56 -7.62 -8.79
N ASP A 110 20.23 -8.77 -8.19
CA ASP A 110 21.13 -9.74 -7.55
C ASP A 110 20.94 -11.10 -8.24
#